data_AF-A0AAU5B0Y1-F1
#
_entry.id   AF-A0AAU5B0Y1-F1
#
_cell.length_a   1.000
_cell.length_b   1.000
_cell.length_c   1.000
_cell.angle_alpha   90.00
_cell.angle_beta   90.00
_cell.angle_gamma   90.00
#
_symmetry.space_group_name_H-M   'P 1'
#
loop_
_entity.id
_entity.type
_entity.pdbx_description
1 polymer ?
#
loop_
_entity_poly.entity_id
_entity_poly.type
_entity_poly.pdbx_seq_one_letter_code
_entity_poly.pdbx_strand_id
1 'polypeptide(L)'
;MSRALRKYNKRRVVFIGGAAAVVLSGAVIAGSALAGTPDKNSTAQSARTLADPGTITCPDVKSQLPAVPASAQAEVDRNLTLLDTQIAEANKRLVDTVGQGGANFVQNAILGPLKDKRVSTIDRIAIAIGRQGTKPTGLDALAACTLNSAGSTGTGGETGSTGATDTAAPGATASATQAAGGTDDTGASSAVGTISCPDVKSQLPAVPASAQAEVDRNLALLDTQIAEANKRLVDTVGQGGANFVQNAILGPLKDKRVSTIDRIAIAIGRQGTKPSGLDSLAACTLTK
;
A
#
# COMPACT_ATOMS: atom_id res chain seq x y z
N MET A 1 -42.94 -2.63 43.10
CA MET A 1 -41.74 -1.80 43.33
C MET A 1 -41.26 -1.25 42.00
N SER A 2 -40.96 0.04 41.99
CA SER A 2 -41.00 0.93 40.83
C SER A 2 -39.80 0.79 39.89
N ARG A 3 -40.05 0.87 38.59
CA ARG A 3 -39.04 0.91 37.53
C ARG A 3 -38.48 2.33 37.42
N ALA A 4 -37.19 2.51 37.68
CA ALA A 4 -36.48 3.77 37.44
C ALA A 4 -35.75 3.72 36.09
N LEU A 5 -36.23 4.52 35.12
CA LEU A 5 -35.59 4.74 33.83
C LEU A 5 -34.54 5.86 33.95
N ARG A 6 -33.32 5.62 33.46
CA ARG A 6 -32.24 6.62 33.38
C ARG A 6 -32.58 7.73 32.37
N LYS A 7 -32.49 8.98 32.84
CA LYS A 7 -32.63 10.23 32.07
C LYS A 7 -31.69 10.27 30.85
N TYR A 8 -32.26 10.50 29.67
CA TYR A 8 -31.57 10.78 28.42
C TYR A 8 -31.34 12.30 28.29
N ASN A 9 -30.09 12.76 28.30
CA ASN A 9 -29.75 14.16 28.11
C ASN A 9 -29.77 14.53 26.61
N LYS A 10 -30.85 15.17 26.18
CA LYS A 10 -31.06 15.67 24.82
C LYS A 10 -30.43 17.07 24.69
N ARG A 11 -29.19 17.16 24.22
CA ARG A 11 -28.59 18.45 23.82
C ARG A 11 -29.24 18.93 22.52
N ARG A 12 -30.16 19.89 22.64
CA ARG A 12 -30.67 20.70 21.53
C ARG A 12 -29.63 21.78 21.22
N VAL A 13 -29.12 21.80 19.99
CA VAL A 13 -28.38 22.96 19.47
C VAL A 13 -29.33 23.71 18.55
N VAL A 14 -29.66 24.94 18.95
CA VAL A 14 -30.48 25.90 18.22
C VAL A 14 -29.51 26.89 17.59
N PHE A 15 -29.48 26.97 16.25
CA PHE A 15 -28.89 28.11 15.54
C PHE A 15 -30.02 28.90 14.89
N ILE A 16 -30.16 30.14 15.35
CA ILE A 16 -31.11 31.16 14.90
C ILE A 16 -30.49 31.88 13.70
N GLY A 17 -31.26 32.02 12.59
CA GLY A 17 -30.96 32.93 11.48
C GLY A 17 -30.93 34.39 11.94
N GLY A 18 -30.35 35.37 11.27
CA GLY A 18 -30.18 35.64 9.85
C GLY A 18 -30.46 37.15 9.68
N ALA A 19 -29.73 37.85 8.81
CA ALA A 19 -30.15 39.13 8.24
C ALA A 19 -29.32 39.45 6.99
N ALA A 20 -30.03 39.70 5.91
CA ALA A 20 -29.53 40.09 4.60
C ALA A 20 -29.32 41.62 4.50
N ALA A 21 -28.43 42.04 3.61
CA ALA A 21 -28.51 43.35 2.96
C ALA A 21 -28.27 43.15 1.46
N VAL A 22 -29.36 43.34 0.70
CA VAL A 22 -29.42 43.36 -0.75
C VAL A 22 -29.07 44.76 -1.22
N VAL A 23 -28.15 44.89 -2.19
CA VAL A 23 -28.06 46.09 -3.03
C VAL A 23 -28.09 45.64 -4.49
N LEU A 24 -29.21 45.95 -5.14
CA LEU A 24 -29.47 45.82 -6.56
C LEU A 24 -28.88 47.04 -7.27
N SER A 25 -27.89 46.82 -8.14
CA SER A 25 -27.55 47.72 -9.24
C SER A 25 -27.15 46.86 -10.43
N GLY A 26 -28.00 46.83 -11.44
CA GLY A 26 -27.81 46.03 -12.64
C GLY A 26 -26.67 46.56 -13.52
N ALA A 27 -25.92 45.63 -14.11
CA ALA A 27 -25.17 45.85 -15.33
C ALA A 27 -25.15 44.54 -16.12
N VAL A 28 -25.90 44.54 -17.21
CA VAL A 28 -25.84 43.51 -18.26
C VAL A 28 -24.52 43.74 -18.98
N ILE A 29 -23.51 42.88 -18.79
CA ILE A 29 -22.31 42.90 -19.63
C ILE A 29 -22.41 41.74 -20.60
N ALA A 30 -22.70 42.13 -21.84
CA ALA A 30 -22.69 41.31 -23.03
C ALA A 30 -21.32 40.66 -23.25
N GLY A 31 -21.34 39.43 -23.78
CA GLY A 31 -20.17 38.74 -24.29
C GLY A 31 -19.42 39.62 -25.28
N SER A 32 -18.20 39.96 -24.93
CA SER A 32 -17.24 40.58 -25.83
C SER A 32 -16.26 39.50 -26.23
N ALA A 33 -16.48 38.95 -27.42
CA ALA A 33 -15.48 38.17 -28.13
C ALA A 33 -14.24 39.05 -28.32
N LEU A 34 -13.13 38.71 -27.65
CA LEU A 34 -11.86 39.39 -27.89
C LEU A 34 -11.16 38.71 -29.07
N ALA A 35 -11.55 39.13 -30.27
CA ALA A 35 -10.76 38.95 -31.48
C ALA A 35 -9.56 39.91 -31.38
N GLY A 36 -8.39 39.39 -31.00
CA GLY A 36 -7.13 40.11 -31.02
C GLY A 36 -6.33 39.81 -32.29
N THR A 37 -6.16 40.82 -33.14
CA THR A 37 -5.15 40.90 -34.21
C THR A 37 -3.97 41.75 -33.66
N PRO A 38 -2.71 41.50 -34.05
CA PRO A 38 -1.58 41.46 -33.13
C PRO A 38 -0.84 42.79 -32.98
N ASP A 39 -0.45 43.10 -31.74
CA ASP A 39 0.55 44.12 -31.47
C ASP A 39 1.88 43.49 -31.03
N LYS A 40 2.91 43.96 -31.71
CA LYS A 40 4.31 43.55 -31.62
C LYS A 40 4.86 44.03 -30.27
N ASN A 41 5.06 43.12 -29.33
CA ASN A 41 6.24 43.04 -28.42
C ASN A 41 5.98 42.05 -27.28
N SER A 42 6.82 41.02 -27.23
CA SER A 42 7.26 40.17 -26.10
C SER A 42 6.58 40.47 -24.74
N THR A 43 5.88 39.57 -24.06
CA THR A 43 6.13 38.14 -23.81
C THR A 43 4.79 37.42 -23.63
N ALA A 44 4.52 36.44 -24.49
CA ALA A 44 3.40 35.52 -24.37
C ALA A 44 3.54 34.71 -23.07
N GLN A 45 2.86 35.16 -22.02
CA GLN A 45 2.60 34.35 -20.84
C GLN A 45 1.68 33.22 -21.29
N SER A 46 2.30 32.08 -21.59
CA SER A 46 1.63 30.85 -22.00
C SER A 46 0.54 30.53 -20.99
N ALA A 47 -0.72 30.83 -21.33
CA ALA A 47 -1.85 30.10 -20.80
C ALA A 47 -1.70 28.66 -21.30
N ARG A 48 -0.87 27.89 -20.60
CA ARG A 48 -0.75 26.45 -20.79
C ARG A 48 -2.10 25.88 -20.42
N THR A 49 -2.92 25.57 -21.42
CA THR A 49 -3.95 24.54 -21.31
C THR A 49 -3.30 23.39 -20.57
N LEU A 50 -3.75 23.10 -19.34
CA LEU A 50 -3.30 21.93 -18.60
C LEU A 50 -3.51 20.75 -19.55
N ALA A 51 -2.41 20.19 -20.04
CA ALA A 51 -2.47 18.99 -20.84
C ALA A 51 -3.26 17.96 -20.03
N ASP A 52 -4.23 17.31 -20.69
CA ASP A 52 -5.00 16.24 -20.05
C ASP A 52 -4.00 15.24 -19.45
N PRO A 53 -4.02 14.98 -18.13
CA PRO A 53 -3.16 13.99 -17.49
C PRO A 53 -3.16 12.64 -18.21
N GLY A 54 -4.24 12.34 -18.92
CA GLY A 54 -4.52 11.03 -19.46
C GLY A 54 -5.10 10.11 -18.39
N THR A 55 -5.35 8.87 -18.77
CA THR A 55 -5.94 7.84 -17.92
C THR A 55 -5.08 6.60 -17.92
N ILE A 56 -4.93 5.96 -16.76
CA ILE A 56 -4.22 4.69 -16.65
C ILE A 56 -5.21 3.58 -16.98
N THR A 57 -4.89 2.81 -18.02
CA THR A 57 -5.63 1.61 -18.41
C THR A 57 -4.81 0.39 -18.02
N CYS A 58 -5.45 -0.58 -17.38
CA CYS A 58 -4.83 -1.83 -17.01
C CYS A 58 -5.60 -3.01 -17.64
N PRO A 59 -4.92 -4.10 -17.99
CA PRO A 59 -5.59 -5.33 -18.40
C PRO A 59 -6.59 -5.81 -17.35
N ASP A 60 -7.75 -6.28 -17.82
CA ASP A 60 -8.74 -6.89 -16.93
C ASP A 60 -8.25 -8.28 -16.51
N VAL A 61 -8.11 -8.45 -15.20
CA VAL A 61 -7.70 -9.72 -14.59
C VAL A 61 -8.91 -10.65 -14.48
N LYS A 62 -10.11 -10.12 -14.19
CA LYS A 62 -11.30 -10.94 -13.90
C LYS A 62 -11.67 -11.84 -15.08
N SER A 63 -11.66 -11.31 -16.29
CA SER A 63 -11.99 -12.07 -17.50
C SER A 63 -10.91 -13.07 -17.93
N GLN A 64 -9.70 -12.96 -17.39
CA GLN A 64 -8.55 -13.83 -17.70
C GLN A 64 -8.34 -14.93 -16.64
N LEU A 65 -9.12 -14.92 -15.56
CA LEU A 65 -9.05 -15.96 -14.54
C LEU A 65 -9.76 -17.24 -15.02
N PRO A 66 -9.17 -18.42 -14.74
CA PRO A 66 -9.88 -19.69 -14.95
C PRO A 66 -11.04 -19.83 -13.94
N ALA A 67 -11.80 -20.92 -14.05
CA ALA A 67 -12.90 -21.22 -13.14
C ALA A 67 -12.45 -21.12 -11.67
N VAL A 68 -13.05 -20.18 -10.93
CA VAL A 68 -12.72 -19.91 -9.53
C VAL A 68 -13.51 -20.86 -8.62
N PRO A 69 -12.85 -21.66 -7.76
CA PRO A 69 -13.52 -22.50 -6.79
C PRO A 69 -14.43 -21.70 -5.85
N ALA A 70 -15.61 -22.22 -5.51
CA ALA A 70 -16.59 -21.52 -4.66
C ALA A 70 -16.01 -21.07 -3.31
N SER A 71 -15.12 -21.87 -2.72
CA SER A 71 -14.43 -21.56 -1.46
C SER A 71 -13.44 -20.39 -1.57
N ALA A 72 -12.95 -20.07 -2.78
CA ALA A 72 -12.00 -18.99 -3.03
C ALA A 72 -12.67 -17.68 -3.51
N GLN A 73 -13.94 -17.70 -3.93
CA GLN A 73 -14.62 -16.54 -4.54
C GLN A 73 -14.51 -15.28 -3.69
N ALA A 74 -14.85 -15.37 -2.39
CA ALA A 74 -14.81 -14.21 -1.50
C ALA A 74 -13.39 -13.65 -1.29
N GLU A 75 -12.34 -14.47 -1.42
CA GLU A 75 -10.95 -14.00 -1.36
C GLU A 75 -10.53 -13.37 -2.70
N VAL A 76 -10.89 -13.99 -3.83
CA VAL A 76 -10.62 -13.46 -5.17
C VAL A 76 -11.32 -12.11 -5.37
N ASP A 77 -12.61 -11.99 -5.03
CA ASP A 77 -13.39 -10.75 -5.18
C ASP A 77 -12.77 -9.59 -4.38
N ARG A 78 -12.31 -9.85 -3.15
CA ARG A 78 -11.62 -8.84 -2.33
C ARG A 78 -10.33 -8.36 -2.98
N ASN A 79 -9.57 -9.27 -3.59
CA ASN A 79 -8.34 -8.90 -4.29
C ASN A 79 -8.63 -8.18 -5.62
N LEU A 80 -9.72 -8.52 -6.33
CA LEU A 80 -10.17 -7.79 -7.51
C LEU A 80 -10.56 -6.35 -7.15
N THR A 81 -11.34 -6.15 -6.08
CA THR A 81 -11.64 -4.79 -5.58
C THR A 81 -10.38 -4.03 -5.15
N LEU A 82 -9.37 -4.72 -4.61
CA LEU A 82 -8.09 -4.11 -4.29
C LEU A 82 -7.34 -3.64 -5.55
N LEU A 83 -7.38 -4.41 -6.64
CA LEU A 83 -6.81 -3.99 -7.93
C LEU A 83 -7.49 -2.71 -8.43
N ASP A 84 -8.83 -2.63 -8.38
CA ASP A 84 -9.57 -1.42 -8.79
C ASP A 84 -9.18 -0.20 -7.93
N THR A 85 -9.04 -0.41 -6.63
CA THR A 85 -8.60 0.64 -5.69
C THR A 85 -7.20 1.15 -6.03
N GLN A 86 -6.27 0.25 -6.38
CA GLN A 86 -4.90 0.61 -6.78
C GLN A 86 -4.89 1.45 -8.08
N ILE A 87 -5.75 1.11 -9.04
CA ILE A 87 -5.91 1.89 -10.28
C ILE A 87 -6.46 3.29 -9.97
N ALA A 88 -7.48 3.39 -9.12
CA ALA A 88 -8.07 4.67 -8.73
C ALA A 88 -7.06 5.55 -7.99
N GLU A 89 -6.26 4.99 -7.07
CA GLU A 89 -5.18 5.71 -6.39
C GLU A 89 -4.12 6.20 -7.38
N ALA A 90 -3.74 5.38 -8.36
CA ALA A 90 -2.77 5.76 -9.38
C ALA A 90 -3.31 6.86 -10.32
N ASN A 91 -4.57 6.77 -10.75
CA ASN A 91 -5.23 7.82 -11.54
C ASN A 91 -5.35 9.13 -10.75
N LYS A 92 -5.65 9.06 -9.45
CA LYS A 92 -5.63 10.23 -8.58
C LYS A 92 -4.24 10.86 -8.51
N ARG A 93 -3.20 10.05 -8.27
CA ARG A 93 -1.81 10.53 -8.24
C ARG A 93 -1.38 11.13 -9.58
N LEU A 94 -1.83 10.58 -10.70
CA LEU A 94 -1.57 11.11 -12.03
C LEU A 94 -2.11 12.53 -12.19
N VAL A 95 -3.35 12.77 -11.76
CA VAL A 95 -3.98 14.10 -11.76
C VAL A 95 -3.28 15.06 -10.78
N ASP A 96 -2.98 14.60 -9.56
CA ASP A 96 -2.38 15.43 -8.51
C ASP A 96 -0.93 15.85 -8.84
N THR A 97 -0.27 15.14 -9.75
CA THR A 97 1.14 15.39 -10.14
C THR A 97 1.28 15.97 -11.55
N VAL A 98 0.19 16.44 -12.17
CA VAL A 98 0.25 17.11 -13.48
C VAL A 98 1.19 18.31 -13.41
N GLY A 99 2.15 18.36 -14.33
CA GLY A 99 3.17 19.41 -14.39
C GLY A 99 4.31 19.25 -13.39
N GLN A 100 4.34 18.15 -12.61
CA GLN A 100 5.45 17.80 -11.72
C GLN A 100 6.26 16.65 -12.31
N GLY A 101 7.58 16.85 -12.43
CA GLY A 101 8.50 15.84 -12.95
C GLY A 101 8.67 15.84 -14.47
N GLY A 102 9.78 15.28 -14.95
CA GLY A 102 10.11 15.17 -16.37
C GLY A 102 9.37 14.05 -17.09
N ALA A 103 9.68 13.84 -18.37
CA ALA A 103 8.99 12.89 -19.27
C ALA A 103 8.83 11.45 -18.73
N ASN A 104 9.73 11.01 -17.83
CA ASN A 104 9.72 9.65 -17.26
C ASN A 104 9.06 9.55 -15.88
N PHE A 105 8.55 10.65 -15.32
CA PHE A 105 8.00 10.66 -13.96
C PHE A 105 6.83 9.70 -13.80
N VAL A 106 5.85 9.74 -14.72
CA VAL A 106 4.67 8.87 -14.66
C VAL A 106 5.09 7.39 -14.74
N GLN A 107 6.06 7.07 -15.60
CA GLN A 107 6.55 5.71 -15.75
C GLN A 107 7.22 5.18 -14.46
N ASN A 108 8.06 6.00 -13.82
CA ASN A 108 8.87 5.58 -12.67
C ASN A 108 8.13 5.71 -11.33
N ALA A 109 7.33 6.76 -11.13
CA ALA A 109 6.73 7.08 -9.84
C ALA A 109 5.28 6.60 -9.70
N ILE A 110 4.61 6.31 -10.83
CA ILE A 110 3.20 5.90 -10.87
C ILE A 110 3.09 4.48 -11.43
N LEU A 111 3.48 4.26 -12.69
CA LEU A 111 3.28 2.97 -13.37
C LEU A 111 4.18 1.86 -12.81
N GLY A 112 5.43 2.15 -12.46
CA GLY A 112 6.34 1.18 -11.83
C GLY A 112 5.78 0.63 -10.50
N PRO A 113 5.54 1.49 -9.48
CA PRO A 113 4.93 1.06 -8.23
C PRO A 113 3.55 0.44 -8.38
N LEU A 114 2.75 0.90 -9.35
CA LEU A 114 1.44 0.30 -9.66
C LEU A 114 1.59 -1.13 -10.18
N LYS A 115 2.53 -1.37 -11.09
CA LYS A 115 2.84 -2.71 -11.61
C LYS A 115 3.21 -3.65 -10.47
N ASP A 116 4.13 -3.26 -9.61
CA ASP A 116 4.60 -4.12 -8.51
C ASP A 116 3.46 -4.44 -7.51
N LYS A 117 2.64 -3.44 -7.18
CA LYS A 117 1.44 -3.63 -6.34
C LYS A 117 0.44 -4.58 -6.99
N ARG A 118 0.23 -4.47 -8.31
CA ARG A 118 -0.67 -5.35 -9.07
C ARG A 118 -0.15 -6.78 -9.15
N VAL A 119 1.15 -6.99 -9.43
CA VAL A 119 1.78 -8.32 -9.40
C VAL A 119 1.51 -8.98 -8.05
N SER A 120 1.79 -8.31 -6.94
CA SER A 120 1.55 -8.85 -5.59
C SER A 120 0.10 -9.25 -5.33
N THR A 121 -0.87 -8.48 -5.85
CA THR A 121 -2.30 -8.79 -5.69
C THR A 121 -2.74 -9.93 -6.61
N ILE A 122 -2.24 -9.98 -7.84
CA ILE A 122 -2.51 -11.04 -8.81
C ILE A 122 -1.93 -12.37 -8.32
N ASP A 123 -0.72 -12.36 -7.75
CA ASP A 123 -0.12 -13.52 -7.10
C ASP A 123 -0.97 -14.06 -5.96
N ARG A 124 -1.55 -13.16 -5.14
CA ARG A 124 -2.49 -13.54 -4.08
C ARG A 124 -3.75 -14.21 -4.63
N ILE A 125 -4.28 -13.73 -5.75
CA ILE A 125 -5.41 -14.38 -6.45
C ILE A 125 -5.01 -15.77 -6.92
N ALA A 126 -3.85 -15.90 -7.57
CA ALA A 126 -3.36 -17.19 -8.06
C ALA A 126 -3.16 -18.19 -6.92
N ILE A 127 -2.59 -17.76 -5.78
CA ILE A 127 -2.42 -18.59 -4.58
C ILE A 127 -3.78 -18.98 -3.98
N ALA A 128 -4.74 -18.07 -3.88
CA ALA A 128 -6.07 -18.36 -3.34
C ALA A 128 -6.78 -19.44 -4.17
N ILE A 129 -6.69 -19.37 -5.50
CA ILE A 129 -7.21 -20.40 -6.41
C ILE A 129 -6.43 -21.71 -6.25
N GLY A 130 -5.09 -21.64 -6.21
CA GLY A 130 -4.22 -22.81 -6.09
C GLY A 130 -4.32 -23.58 -4.77
N ARG A 131 -4.84 -22.97 -3.70
CA ARG A 131 -5.14 -23.68 -2.44
C ARG A 131 -6.33 -24.62 -2.56
N GLN A 132 -7.20 -24.40 -3.54
CA GLN A 132 -8.49 -25.09 -3.70
C GLN A 132 -8.59 -25.79 -5.06
N GLY A 133 -7.52 -25.78 -5.85
CA GLY A 133 -7.48 -26.27 -7.23
C GLY A 133 -6.12 -26.08 -7.88
N THR A 134 -6.08 -26.04 -9.21
CA THR A 134 -4.82 -25.82 -9.94
C THR A 134 -4.46 -24.33 -9.95
N LYS A 135 -3.23 -23.99 -9.54
CA LYS A 135 -2.75 -22.61 -9.55
C LYS A 135 -2.64 -22.10 -11.00
N PRO A 136 -3.32 -20.99 -11.36
CA PRO A 136 -3.09 -20.35 -12.66
C PRO A 136 -1.69 -19.76 -12.74
N THR A 137 -1.07 -19.85 -13.92
CA THR A 137 0.26 -19.33 -14.22
C THR A 137 0.18 -18.25 -15.29
N GLY A 138 1.19 -17.39 -15.37
CA GLY A 138 1.26 -16.33 -16.40
C GLY A 138 0.37 -15.11 -16.15
N LEU A 139 -0.32 -15.02 -15.01
CA LEU A 139 -1.17 -13.87 -14.69
C LEU A 139 -0.38 -12.57 -14.46
N ASP A 140 0.92 -12.67 -14.16
CA ASP A 140 1.80 -11.51 -13.92
C ASP A 140 1.92 -10.59 -15.14
N ALA A 141 1.73 -11.14 -16.34
CA ALA A 141 1.68 -10.36 -17.57
C ALA A 141 0.54 -9.33 -17.59
N LEU A 142 -0.52 -9.56 -16.81
CA LEU A 142 -1.69 -8.67 -16.68
C LEU A 142 -1.47 -7.52 -15.69
N ALA A 143 -0.32 -7.50 -15.00
CA ALA A 143 -0.03 -6.48 -14.01
C ALA A 143 0.40 -5.14 -14.64
N ALA A 144 0.96 -5.16 -15.85
CA ALA A 144 1.43 -3.96 -16.53
C ALA A 144 0.25 -3.08 -16.96
N CYS A 145 0.29 -1.80 -16.58
CA CYS A 145 -0.70 -0.80 -16.98
C CYS A 145 -0.06 0.23 -17.90
N THR A 146 -0.87 0.82 -18.77
CA THR A 146 -0.46 1.82 -19.76
C THR A 146 -1.11 3.16 -19.48
N LEU A 147 -0.39 4.25 -19.70
CA LEU A 147 -0.95 5.60 -19.70
C LEU A 147 -1.55 5.91 -21.08
N ASN A 148 -2.82 6.31 -21.11
CA ASN A 148 -3.51 6.80 -22.29
C ASN A 148 -3.72 8.32 -22.14
N SER A 149 -2.82 9.11 -22.72
CA SER A 149 -2.92 10.58 -22.75
C SER A 149 -3.23 11.03 -24.18
N ALA A 150 -4.16 11.99 -24.33
CA ALA A 150 -4.45 12.63 -25.60
C ALA A 150 -3.23 13.41 -26.09
N GLY A 151 -2.36 12.74 -26.87
CA GLY A 151 -1.08 13.28 -27.35
C GLY A 151 0.08 12.30 -27.33
N SER A 152 -0.05 11.14 -26.67
CA SER A 152 0.95 10.07 -26.72
C SER A 152 0.57 9.07 -27.81
N THR A 153 1.07 9.28 -29.02
CA THR A 153 1.13 8.21 -30.02
C THR A 153 2.14 7.18 -29.51
N GLY A 154 1.67 5.95 -29.35
CA GLY A 154 2.41 4.87 -28.72
C GLY A 154 3.73 4.54 -29.40
N THR A 155 4.63 3.98 -28.62
CA THR A 155 5.71 3.13 -29.13
C THR A 155 5.67 1.83 -28.34
N GLY A 156 4.66 1.02 -28.65
CA GLY A 156 4.83 -0.42 -28.60
C GLY A 156 5.53 -0.84 -29.88
N GLY A 157 6.64 -1.57 -29.76
CA GLY A 157 7.36 -2.14 -30.88
C GLY A 157 8.12 -3.36 -30.42
N GLU A 158 7.54 -4.53 -30.67
CA GLU A 158 8.29 -5.78 -30.69
C GLU A 158 9.38 -5.72 -31.76
N THR A 159 10.55 -6.33 -31.51
CA THR A 159 11.43 -6.75 -32.61
C THR A 159 12.19 -8.01 -32.22
N GLY A 160 11.88 -9.10 -32.92
CA GLY A 160 12.67 -10.32 -32.91
C GLY A 160 13.64 -10.39 -34.09
N SER A 161 14.78 -11.03 -33.82
CA SER A 161 15.53 -11.95 -34.69
C SER A 161 16.77 -11.49 -35.49
N THR A 162 17.77 -12.39 -35.42
CA THR A 162 18.93 -12.68 -36.31
C THR A 162 20.24 -11.86 -36.25
N GLY A 163 21.28 -12.45 -35.63
CA GLY A 163 22.43 -13.03 -36.37
C GLY A 163 23.78 -12.29 -36.47
N ALA A 164 24.79 -12.79 -35.71
CA ALA A 164 26.25 -12.86 -35.99
C ALA A 164 27.06 -11.53 -36.11
N THR A 165 28.32 -11.34 -35.66
CA THR A 165 29.46 -12.23 -35.30
C THR A 165 30.54 -11.38 -34.57
N ASP A 166 31.32 -12.00 -33.66
CA ASP A 166 32.74 -11.72 -33.31
C ASP A 166 33.16 -10.36 -32.68
N THR A 167 34.02 -10.22 -31.67
CA THR A 167 34.87 -11.10 -30.81
C THR A 167 35.29 -10.26 -29.57
N ALA A 168 35.63 -10.95 -28.46
CA ALA A 168 36.52 -10.57 -27.34
C ALA A 168 35.88 -10.30 -25.95
N ALA A 169 35.87 -11.38 -25.15
CA ALA A 169 35.94 -11.42 -23.68
C ALA A 169 37.41 -11.15 -23.19
N PRO A 170 37.81 -11.18 -21.89
CA PRO A 170 37.20 -11.77 -20.67
C PRO A 170 37.17 -10.82 -19.43
N GLY A 171 36.68 -11.15 -18.24
CA GLY A 171 36.16 -12.38 -17.61
C GLY A 171 35.19 -12.02 -16.46
N ALA A 172 34.12 -12.78 -16.23
CA ALA A 172 34.08 -14.05 -15.50
C ALA A 172 34.18 -13.89 -13.96
N THR A 173 33.04 -13.93 -13.27
CA THR A 173 32.81 -14.91 -12.20
C THR A 173 31.31 -15.20 -12.14
N ALA A 174 30.98 -16.47 -12.36
CA ALA A 174 29.64 -17.00 -12.53
C ALA A 174 28.92 -17.19 -11.19
N SER A 175 27.62 -16.90 -11.21
CA SER A 175 26.65 -17.52 -10.31
C SER A 175 26.20 -18.85 -10.90
N ALA A 176 26.23 -19.91 -10.09
CA ALA A 176 25.44 -21.12 -10.25
C ALA A 176 24.79 -21.39 -8.88
N THR A 177 23.47 -21.28 -8.79
CA THR A 177 22.53 -22.42 -8.83
C THR A 177 22.70 -23.36 -7.64
N GLN A 178 21.73 -23.41 -6.71
CA GLN A 178 20.73 -24.49 -6.63
C GLN A 178 19.95 -24.41 -5.31
N ALA A 179 18.63 -24.62 -5.43
CA ALA A 179 17.66 -25.28 -4.55
C ALA A 179 17.99 -25.56 -3.05
N ALA A 180 16.98 -25.20 -2.25
CA ALA A 180 16.33 -26.00 -1.19
C ALA A 180 17.19 -26.65 -0.10
N GLY A 181 16.93 -26.24 1.15
CA GLY A 181 17.28 -26.98 2.35
C GLY A 181 17.26 -26.05 3.56
N GLY A 182 16.40 -26.34 4.53
CA GLY A 182 16.40 -25.62 5.80
C GLY A 182 17.66 -25.89 6.63
N THR A 183 17.63 -25.25 7.79
CA THR A 183 18.54 -25.37 8.95
C THR A 183 19.56 -24.24 9.05
N ASP A 184 19.30 -23.41 10.07
CA ASP A 184 20.21 -22.62 10.91
C ASP A 184 21.57 -22.23 10.32
N ASP A 185 21.76 -20.92 10.09
CA ASP A 185 23.10 -20.34 10.15
C ASP A 185 23.12 -19.07 11.02
N THR A 186 23.39 -19.35 12.28
CA THR A 186 23.62 -18.45 13.41
C THR A 186 25.02 -17.84 13.29
N GLY A 187 25.27 -17.05 12.25
CA GLY A 187 26.64 -16.77 11.81
C GLY A 187 27.08 -15.30 11.70
N ALA A 188 26.33 -14.31 12.19
CA ALA A 188 26.80 -12.91 12.24
C ALA A 188 26.13 -12.00 13.28
N SER A 189 25.28 -12.55 14.17
CA SER A 189 24.46 -11.74 15.10
C SER A 189 25.07 -11.56 16.50
N SER A 190 26.14 -12.26 16.86
CA SER A 190 26.62 -12.30 18.25
C SER A 190 27.26 -10.99 18.75
N ALA A 191 27.63 -10.06 17.87
CA ALA A 191 28.20 -8.77 18.30
C ALA A 191 27.15 -7.67 18.53
N VAL A 192 25.97 -7.78 17.90
CA VAL A 192 24.97 -6.70 17.85
C VAL A 192 23.85 -6.91 18.88
N GLY A 193 23.56 -8.17 19.21
CA GLY A 193 22.41 -8.59 20.01
C GLY A 193 21.16 -8.81 19.15
N THR A 194 20.09 -9.29 19.78
CA THR A 194 18.78 -9.57 19.19
C THR A 194 17.68 -8.84 19.95
N ILE A 195 16.65 -8.42 19.25
CA ILE A 195 15.46 -7.85 19.86
C ILE A 195 14.59 -8.98 20.38
N SER A 196 14.39 -9.00 21.70
CA SER A 196 13.50 -9.92 22.38
C SER A 196 12.22 -9.21 22.78
N CYS A 197 11.08 -9.81 22.47
CA CYS A 197 9.77 -9.28 22.79
C CYS A 197 8.97 -10.30 23.59
N PRO A 198 8.13 -9.87 24.53
CA PRO A 198 7.20 -10.75 25.22
C PRO A 198 6.32 -11.51 24.21
N ASP A 199 6.10 -12.80 24.48
CA ASP A 199 5.17 -13.60 23.70
C ASP A 199 3.73 -13.19 24.02
N VAL A 200 3.04 -12.70 23.01
CA VAL A 200 1.63 -12.33 23.10
C VAL A 200 0.75 -13.57 23.05
N LYS A 201 1.11 -14.58 22.25
CA LYS A 201 0.26 -15.75 21.99
C LYS A 201 -0.04 -16.53 23.27
N SER A 202 0.95 -16.76 24.12
CA SER A 202 0.78 -17.49 25.39
C SER A 202 0.04 -16.68 26.47
N GLN A 203 -0.10 -15.36 26.30
CA GLN A 203 -0.77 -14.47 27.26
C GLN A 203 -2.22 -14.14 26.84
N LEU A 204 -2.66 -14.60 25.67
CA LEU A 204 -4.03 -14.39 25.22
C LEU A 204 -4.99 -15.35 25.96
N PRO A 205 -6.20 -14.87 26.35
CA PRO A 205 -7.26 -15.75 26.81
C PRO A 205 -7.78 -16.64 25.67
N ALA A 206 -8.71 -17.54 25.98
CA ALA A 206 -9.36 -18.37 24.98
C ALA A 206 -9.92 -17.52 23.82
N VAL A 207 -9.38 -17.74 22.62
CA VAL A 207 -9.75 -16.99 21.41
C VAL A 207 -11.01 -17.61 20.79
N PRO A 208 -12.10 -16.83 20.60
CA PRO A 208 -13.29 -17.31 19.92
C PRO A 208 -12.99 -17.79 18.49
N ALA A 209 -13.62 -18.88 18.05
CA ALA A 209 -13.37 -19.47 16.72
C ALA A 209 -13.54 -18.47 15.57
N SER A 210 -14.52 -17.55 15.69
CA SER A 210 -14.76 -16.49 14.70
C SER A 210 -13.65 -15.43 14.63
N ALA A 211 -12.83 -15.29 15.67
CA ALA A 211 -11.72 -14.34 15.73
C ALA A 211 -10.35 -14.95 15.41
N GLN A 212 -10.22 -16.28 15.40
CA GLN A 212 -8.94 -16.99 15.22
C GLN A 212 -8.15 -16.49 14.01
N ALA A 213 -8.77 -16.46 12.83
CA ALA A 213 -8.09 -16.02 11.61
C ALA A 213 -7.64 -14.54 11.65
N GLU A 214 -8.34 -13.67 12.39
CA GLU A 214 -7.92 -12.28 12.58
C GLU A 214 -6.78 -12.18 13.59
N VAL A 215 -6.85 -12.92 14.70
CA VAL A 215 -5.80 -12.99 15.72
C VAL A 215 -4.51 -13.55 15.12
N ASP A 216 -4.58 -14.66 14.38
CA ASP A 216 -3.40 -15.29 13.75
C ASP A 216 -2.70 -14.36 12.77
N ARG A 217 -3.46 -13.60 11.96
CA ARG A 217 -2.88 -12.59 11.06
C ARG A 217 -2.15 -11.48 11.81
N ASN A 218 -2.70 -11.04 12.95
CA ASN A 218 -2.06 -10.01 13.76
C ASN A 218 -0.84 -10.57 14.52
N LEU A 219 -0.86 -11.83 14.97
CA LEU A 219 0.30 -12.49 15.55
C LEU A 219 1.44 -12.60 14.53
N ALA A 220 1.16 -13.03 13.30
CA ALA A 220 2.14 -13.05 12.22
C ALA A 220 2.69 -11.65 11.88
N LEU A 221 1.85 -10.60 12.00
CA LEU A 221 2.28 -9.21 11.84
C LEU A 221 3.25 -8.79 12.96
N LEU A 222 3.03 -9.22 14.20
CA LEU A 222 3.97 -8.97 15.30
C LEU A 222 5.33 -9.64 15.03
N ASP A 223 5.34 -10.87 14.53
CA ASP A 223 6.58 -11.57 14.17
C ASP A 223 7.33 -10.85 13.05
N THR A 224 6.60 -10.36 12.04
CA THR A 224 7.16 -9.56 10.94
C THR A 224 7.80 -8.27 11.47
N GLN A 225 7.16 -7.58 12.41
CA GLN A 225 7.71 -6.37 13.03
C GLN A 225 9.01 -6.64 13.80
N ILE A 226 9.11 -7.79 14.48
CA ILE A 226 10.34 -8.22 15.16
C ILE A 226 11.45 -8.48 14.15
N ALA A 227 11.15 -9.20 13.06
CA ALA A 227 12.12 -9.48 12.00
C ALA A 227 12.64 -8.21 11.33
N GLU A 228 11.74 -7.26 10.99
CA GLU A 228 12.10 -5.95 10.43
C GLU A 228 13.01 -5.17 11.40
N ALA A 229 12.69 -5.18 12.70
CA ALA A 229 13.47 -4.49 13.71
C ALA A 229 14.86 -5.14 13.91
N ASN A 230 14.95 -6.46 13.91
CA ASN A 230 16.22 -7.19 13.97
C ASN A 230 17.08 -6.91 12.73
N LYS A 231 16.47 -6.86 11.53
CA LYS A 231 17.16 -6.46 10.31
C LYS A 231 17.72 -5.04 10.43
N ARG A 232 16.90 -4.07 10.88
CA ARG A 232 17.35 -2.69 11.10
C ARG A 232 18.45 -2.60 12.15
N LEU A 233 18.42 -3.42 13.19
CA LEU A 233 19.45 -3.48 14.22
C LEU A 233 20.81 -3.87 13.62
N VAL A 234 20.82 -4.86 12.71
CA VAL A 234 22.03 -5.28 11.98
C VAL A 234 22.48 -4.22 10.97
N ASP A 235 21.54 -3.64 10.22
CA ASP A 235 21.85 -2.66 9.17
C ASP A 235 22.37 -1.31 9.72
N THR A 236 22.15 -1.03 11.00
CA THR A 236 22.53 0.25 11.66
C THR A 236 23.67 0.12 12.66
N VAL A 237 24.40 -1.00 12.63
CA VAL A 237 25.58 -1.21 13.46
C VAL A 237 26.60 -0.09 13.22
N GLY A 238 27.06 0.54 14.30
CA GLY A 238 28.03 1.64 14.25
C GLY A 238 27.45 3.05 14.06
N GLN A 239 26.12 3.21 13.88
CA GLN A 239 25.52 4.50 13.50
C GLN A 239 24.88 5.32 14.64
N GLY A 240 25.06 4.98 15.93
CA GLY A 240 24.50 5.84 16.99
C GLY A 240 24.41 5.31 18.42
N GLY A 241 25.10 4.20 18.73
CA GLY A 241 25.16 3.66 20.10
C GLY A 241 23.80 3.21 20.66
N ALA A 242 23.74 2.97 21.98
CA ALA A 242 22.56 2.43 22.64
C ALA A 242 21.31 3.34 22.55
N ASN A 243 21.50 4.66 22.57
CA ASN A 243 20.41 5.63 22.48
C ASN A 243 19.71 5.60 21.11
N PHE A 244 20.45 5.31 20.03
CA PHE A 244 19.85 5.15 18.71
C PHE A 244 18.92 3.92 18.67
N VAL A 245 19.37 2.77 19.19
CA VAL A 245 18.55 1.55 19.21
C VAL A 245 17.26 1.78 20.01
N GLN A 246 17.35 2.47 21.15
CA GLN A 246 16.17 2.78 21.96
C GLN A 246 15.17 3.67 21.21
N ASN A 247 15.64 4.74 20.59
CA ASN A 247 14.77 5.76 20.00
C ASN A 247 14.30 5.43 18.57
N ALA A 248 15.16 4.83 17.75
CA ALA A 248 14.90 4.61 16.32
C ALA A 248 14.38 3.21 16.00
N ILE A 249 14.60 2.24 16.90
CA ILE A 249 14.21 0.85 16.71
C ILE A 249 13.17 0.44 17.75
N LEU A 250 13.51 0.44 19.04
CA LEU A 250 12.63 -0.06 20.10
C LEU A 250 11.40 0.82 20.32
N GLY A 251 11.53 2.15 20.25
CA GLY A 251 10.41 3.10 20.34
C GLY A 251 9.34 2.85 19.26
N PRO A 252 9.68 3.00 17.96
CA PRO A 252 8.73 2.73 16.87
C PRO A 252 8.19 1.29 16.86
N LEU A 253 9.01 0.31 17.26
CA LEU A 253 8.58 -1.08 17.39
C LEU A 253 7.51 -1.23 18.47
N LYS A 254 7.71 -0.61 19.65
CA LYS A 254 6.73 -0.62 20.73
C LYS A 254 5.39 -0.03 20.25
N ASP A 255 5.40 1.12 19.58
CA ASP A 255 4.16 1.77 19.13
C ASP A 255 3.41 0.92 18.08
N LYS A 256 4.14 0.33 17.12
CA LYS A 256 3.58 -0.63 16.14
C LYS A 256 2.97 -1.85 16.83
N ARG A 257 3.65 -2.40 17.85
CA ARG A 257 3.18 -3.54 18.62
C ARG A 257 1.94 -3.21 19.45
N VAL A 258 1.91 -2.06 20.14
CA VAL A 258 0.72 -1.58 20.88
C VAL A 258 -0.49 -1.57 19.94
N SER A 259 -0.37 -0.92 18.78
CA SER A 259 -1.48 -0.84 17.80
C SER A 259 -1.96 -2.22 17.33
N THR A 260 -1.03 -3.17 17.15
CA THR A 260 -1.35 -4.52 16.69
C THR A 260 -1.99 -5.36 17.80
N ILE A 261 -1.48 -5.26 19.03
CA ILE A 261 -2.01 -5.91 20.22
C ILE A 261 -3.42 -5.37 20.54
N ASP A 262 -3.64 -4.06 20.42
CA ASP A 262 -4.97 -3.46 20.55
C ASP A 262 -5.95 -4.04 19.53
N ARG A 263 -5.51 -4.25 18.28
CA ARG A 263 -6.33 -4.87 17.24
C ARG A 263 -6.71 -6.31 17.63
N ILE A 264 -5.78 -7.07 18.19
CA ILE A 264 -6.05 -8.43 18.73
C ILE A 264 -7.10 -8.36 19.86
N ALA A 265 -6.92 -7.45 20.82
CA ALA A 265 -7.84 -7.29 21.93
C ALA A 265 -9.25 -6.92 21.47
N ILE A 266 -9.36 -6.03 20.47
CA ILE A 266 -10.63 -5.63 19.86
C ILE A 266 -11.26 -6.81 19.12
N ALA A 267 -10.50 -7.58 18.35
CA ALA A 267 -11.00 -8.75 17.61
C ALA A 267 -11.61 -9.79 18.56
N ILE A 268 -10.96 -10.06 19.69
CA ILE A 268 -11.48 -10.94 20.74
C ILE A 268 -12.72 -10.32 21.40
N GLY A 269 -12.66 -9.03 21.75
CA GLY A 269 -13.75 -8.31 22.42
C GLY A 269 -15.03 -8.12 21.60
N ARG A 270 -14.98 -8.27 20.27
CA ARG A 270 -16.19 -8.26 19.43
C ARG A 270 -17.07 -9.49 19.65
N GLN A 271 -16.50 -10.59 20.13
CA GLN A 271 -17.14 -11.90 20.22
C GLN A 271 -17.14 -12.47 21.65
N GLY A 272 -16.63 -11.70 22.62
CA GLY A 272 -16.45 -12.09 24.00
C GLY A 272 -16.00 -10.92 24.87
N THR A 273 -15.41 -11.20 26.03
CA THR A 273 -14.84 -10.16 26.90
C THR A 273 -13.50 -9.68 26.34
N LYS A 274 -13.36 -8.36 26.16
CA LYS A 274 -12.10 -7.75 25.71
C LYS A 274 -11.01 -7.99 26.76
N PRO A 275 -9.87 -8.64 26.41
CA PRO A 275 -8.74 -8.71 27.33
C PRO A 275 -8.14 -7.33 27.56
N SER A 276 -7.78 -7.05 28.81
CA SER A 276 -7.11 -5.82 29.24
C SER A 276 -5.66 -6.10 29.65
N GLY A 277 -4.81 -5.07 29.65
CA GLY A 277 -3.42 -5.17 30.10
C GLY A 277 -2.44 -5.75 29.08
N LEU A 278 -2.88 -6.13 27.88
CA LEU A 278 -2.00 -6.68 26.84
C LEU A 278 -0.97 -5.66 26.32
N ASP A 279 -1.20 -4.35 26.47
CA ASP A 279 -0.25 -3.30 26.05
C ASP A 279 1.09 -3.39 26.76
N SER A 280 1.11 -4.01 27.96
CA SER A 280 2.36 -4.29 28.70
C SER A 280 3.30 -5.23 27.94
N LEU A 281 2.77 -6.05 27.02
CA LEU A 281 3.52 -7.00 26.19
C LEU A 281 4.12 -6.36 24.92
N ALA A 282 3.84 -5.08 24.68
CA ALA A 282 4.33 -4.38 23.50
C ALA A 282 5.81 -3.99 23.61
N ALA A 283 6.33 -3.80 24.83
CA ALA A 283 7.70 -3.39 25.04
C ALA A 283 8.68 -4.53 24.72
N CYS A 284 9.63 -4.27 23.83
CA CYS A 284 10.72 -5.17 23.51
C CYS A 284 12.04 -4.66 24.09
N THR A 285 12.98 -5.57 24.32
CA THR A 285 14.31 -5.28 24.83
C THR A 285 15.38 -5.75 23.84
N LEU A 286 16.55 -5.12 23.92
CA LEU A 286 17.74 -5.62 23.24
C LEU A 286 18.45 -6.61 24.17
N THR A 287 18.60 -7.85 23.73
CA THR A 287 19.39 -8.88 24.40
C THR A 287 20.71 -9.02 23.66
N LYS A 288 21.84 -9.02 24.36
CA LYS A 288 23.16 -9.29 23.79
C LYS A 288 23.70 -10.61 24.32
#